data_AF-A0A662PQA5-F1
#
_entry.id   AF-A0A662PQA5-F1
#
_cell.length_a   1.000
_cell.length_b   1.000
_cell.length_c   1.000
_cell.angle_alpha   90.00
_cell.angle_beta   90.00
_cell.angle_gamma   90.00
#
_symmetry.space_group_name_H-M   'P 1'
#
loop_
_entity.id
_entity.type
_entity.pdbx_description
1 polymer ?
#
loop_
_entity_poly.entity_id
_entity_poly.type
_entity_poly.pdbx_seq_one_letter_code
_entity_poly.pdbx_strand_id
1 'polypeptide(L)'
;MGISLKNRFDFLLRRNGLGDLRQIIILYFYALSTASPNPRDVVKMASSSALALGELSNFFGKVSNAVERWNYGLHQAIGYVSKKIRDKEVFTFLKRFADSLTLNMDLRDFTRIEFEKMMTNLVDEFERRLERAKKLIDAYSAILTSST
;
A
#
# COMPACT_ATOMS: atom_id res chain seq x y z
N MET A 1 -21.66 2.98 31.79
CA MET A 1 -21.60 3.50 30.41
C MET A 1 -20.14 3.60 29.97
N GLY A 2 -19.54 2.54 29.43
CA GLY A 2 -18.09 2.51 29.11
C GLY A 2 -17.72 1.93 27.74
N ILE A 3 -18.72 1.56 26.92
CA ILE A 3 -18.52 0.76 25.70
C ILE A 3 -18.32 1.65 24.45
N SER A 4 -18.62 2.95 24.53
CA SER A 4 -18.56 3.88 23.37
C SER A 4 -17.13 4.29 22.97
N LEU A 5 -16.19 4.37 23.93
CA LEU A 5 -14.82 4.83 23.67
C LEU A 5 -13.94 3.77 23.02
N LYS A 6 -14.04 2.49 23.45
CA LYS A 6 -13.28 1.38 22.82
C LYS A 6 -13.65 1.23 21.35
N ASN A 7 -14.93 1.27 21.02
CA ASN A 7 -15.38 1.15 19.63
C ASN A 7 -14.95 2.34 18.76
N ARG A 8 -14.83 3.55 19.34
CA ARG A 8 -14.30 4.73 18.63
C ARG A 8 -12.78 4.66 18.43
N PHE A 9 -12.05 4.13 19.41
CA PHE A 9 -10.60 3.88 19.29
C PHE A 9 -10.30 2.77 18.28
N ASP A 10 -11.04 1.67 18.31
CA ASP A 10 -10.93 0.59 17.32
C ASP A 10 -11.32 1.09 15.92
N PHE A 11 -12.33 1.96 15.82
CA PHE A 11 -12.71 2.59 14.56
C PHE A 11 -11.61 3.54 14.04
N LEU A 12 -10.92 4.27 14.92
CA LEU A 12 -9.76 5.10 14.56
C LEU A 12 -8.54 4.28 14.16
N LEU A 13 -8.27 3.16 14.84
CA LEU A 13 -7.20 2.22 14.48
C LEU A 13 -7.50 1.50 13.16
N ARG A 14 -8.74 1.04 12.93
CA ARG A 14 -9.16 0.43 11.66
C ARG A 14 -9.19 1.41 10.50
N ARG A 15 -9.51 2.69 10.73
CA ARG A 15 -9.56 3.70 9.68
C ARG A 15 -8.17 4.06 9.14
N ASN A 16 -7.10 3.82 9.90
CA ASN A 16 -5.73 3.95 9.41
C ASN A 16 -5.27 2.77 8.51
N GLY A 17 -5.94 1.61 8.57
CA GLY A 17 -5.54 0.41 7.83
C GLY A 17 -5.76 0.45 6.30
N LEU A 18 -6.39 1.51 5.78
CA LEU A 18 -6.55 1.71 4.33
C LEU A 18 -5.30 2.33 3.69
N GLY A 19 -4.52 3.11 4.45
CA GLY A 19 -3.17 3.55 4.02
C GLY A 19 -2.19 2.38 3.93
N ASP A 20 -2.40 1.34 4.74
CA ASP A 20 -1.53 0.17 4.82
C ASP A 20 -1.59 -0.71 3.57
N LEU A 21 -2.74 -0.79 2.87
CA LEU A 21 -2.89 -1.73 1.74
C LEU A 21 -1.91 -1.44 0.60
N ARG A 22 -1.73 -0.17 0.24
CA ARG A 22 -0.71 0.22 -0.77
C ARG A 22 0.69 -0.17 -0.28
N GLN A 23 1.00 0.12 0.98
CA GLN A 23 2.32 -0.11 1.56
C GLN A 23 2.65 -1.61 1.62
N ILE A 24 1.67 -2.43 2.04
CA ILE A 24 1.77 -3.89 2.07
C ILE A 24 2.02 -4.45 0.67
N ILE A 25 1.28 -3.99 -0.34
CA ILE A 25 1.52 -4.44 -1.72
C ILE A 25 2.93 -4.08 -2.18
N ILE A 26 3.36 -2.82 -1.97
CA ILE A 26 4.69 -2.35 -2.38
C ILE A 26 5.78 -3.20 -1.70
N LEU A 27 5.68 -3.40 -0.38
CA LEU A 27 6.64 -4.19 0.38
C LEU A 27 6.67 -5.64 -0.09
N TYR A 28 5.50 -6.25 -0.30
CA TYR A 28 5.38 -7.62 -0.77
C TYR A 28 5.97 -7.79 -2.18
N PHE A 29 5.63 -6.89 -3.11
CA PHE A 29 6.15 -6.90 -4.48
C PHE A 29 7.66 -6.67 -4.52
N TYR A 30 8.17 -5.74 -3.71
CA TYR A 30 9.60 -5.49 -3.59
C TYR A 30 10.33 -6.73 -3.07
N ALA A 31 9.85 -7.34 -1.98
CA ALA A 31 10.41 -8.56 -1.42
C ALA A 31 10.43 -9.69 -2.46
N LEU A 32 9.34 -9.92 -3.19
CA LEU A 32 9.29 -10.92 -4.25
C LEU A 32 10.20 -10.61 -5.43
N SER A 33 10.33 -9.33 -5.83
CA SER A 33 11.20 -8.91 -6.93
C SER A 33 12.69 -9.19 -6.67
N THR A 34 13.08 -9.27 -5.39
CA THR A 34 14.44 -9.66 -5.01
C THR A 34 14.71 -11.13 -5.30
N ALA A 35 13.68 -11.98 -5.20
CA ALA A 35 13.76 -13.43 -5.41
C ALA A 35 13.42 -13.86 -6.86
N SER A 36 12.48 -13.20 -7.53
CA SER A 36 12.09 -13.48 -8.92
C SER A 36 11.83 -12.19 -9.71
N PRO A 37 12.45 -12.02 -10.89
CA PRO A 37 12.24 -10.83 -11.71
C PRO A 37 10.97 -10.90 -12.57
N ASN A 38 10.37 -12.09 -12.78
CA ASN A 38 9.26 -12.23 -13.72
C ASN A 38 7.95 -11.68 -13.14
N PRO A 39 7.35 -10.64 -13.76
CA PRO A 39 6.11 -10.04 -13.26
C PRO A 39 4.92 -11.00 -13.19
N ARG A 40 4.87 -12.00 -14.08
CA ARG A 40 3.77 -12.98 -14.09
C ARG A 40 3.83 -13.87 -12.85
N ASP A 41 5.02 -14.30 -12.48
CA ASP A 41 5.24 -15.18 -11.32
C ASP A 41 4.96 -14.43 -10.02
N VAL A 42 5.37 -13.16 -9.92
CA VAL A 42 5.06 -12.30 -8.78
C VAL A 42 3.55 -12.12 -8.60
N VAL A 43 2.81 -11.87 -9.69
CA VAL A 43 1.34 -11.76 -9.63
C VAL A 43 0.69 -13.09 -9.24
N LYS A 44 1.22 -14.21 -9.72
CA LYS A 44 0.74 -15.54 -9.33
C LYS A 44 1.01 -15.82 -7.84
N MET A 45 2.20 -15.52 -7.33
CA MET A 45 2.52 -15.67 -5.91
C MET A 45 1.66 -14.75 -5.03
N ALA A 46 1.39 -13.52 -5.49
CA ALA A 46 0.48 -12.59 -4.83
C ALA A 46 -0.94 -13.14 -4.74
N SER A 47 -1.39 -13.92 -5.74
CA SER A 47 -2.72 -14.56 -5.70
C SER A 47 -2.84 -15.64 -4.63
N SER A 48 -1.78 -16.40 -4.37
CA SER A 48 -1.77 -17.49 -3.38
C SER A 48 -1.55 -16.99 -1.94
N SER A 49 -1.14 -15.74 -1.78
CA SER A 49 -0.70 -15.18 -0.48
C SER A 49 -1.82 -14.46 0.25
N ALA A 50 -2.90 -15.17 0.54
CA ALA A 50 -4.07 -14.62 1.25
C ALA A 50 -3.73 -14.08 2.65
N LEU A 51 -2.78 -14.70 3.34
CA LEU A 51 -2.32 -14.25 4.68
C LEU A 51 -1.64 -12.88 4.65
N ALA A 52 -0.86 -12.59 3.59
CA ALA A 52 -0.10 -11.35 3.48
C ALA A 52 -0.93 -10.21 2.85
N LEU A 53 -1.77 -10.53 1.86
CA LEU A 53 -2.44 -9.55 1.02
C LEU A 53 -3.95 -9.43 1.28
N GLY A 54 -4.54 -10.32 2.09
CA GLY A 54 -5.97 -10.28 2.41
C GLY A 54 -6.84 -10.23 1.15
N GLU A 55 -7.73 -9.24 1.06
CA GLU A 55 -8.63 -9.05 -0.09
C GLU A 55 -7.90 -8.84 -1.43
N LEU A 56 -6.65 -8.37 -1.40
CA LEU A 56 -5.86 -8.15 -2.61
C LEU A 56 -5.37 -9.45 -3.24
N SER A 57 -5.27 -10.53 -2.47
CA SER A 57 -4.96 -11.86 -3.02
C SER A 57 -6.03 -12.31 -4.02
N ASN A 58 -7.31 -12.09 -3.70
CA ASN A 58 -8.44 -12.36 -4.60
C ASN A 58 -8.39 -11.48 -5.86
N PHE A 59 -7.92 -10.25 -5.74
CA PHE A 59 -7.68 -9.38 -6.88
C PHE A 59 -6.61 -9.97 -7.80
N PHE A 60 -5.44 -10.33 -7.27
CA PHE A 60 -4.35 -10.92 -8.05
C PHE A 60 -4.73 -12.29 -8.61
N GLY A 61 -5.57 -13.07 -7.93
CA GLY A 61 -6.14 -14.31 -8.46
C GLY A 61 -7.01 -14.09 -9.69
N LYS A 62 -7.81 -13.02 -9.73
CA LYS A 62 -8.57 -12.65 -10.94
C LYS A 62 -7.65 -12.22 -12.08
N VAL A 63 -6.58 -11.48 -11.77
CA VAL A 63 -5.58 -11.07 -12.77
C VAL A 63 -4.84 -12.30 -13.32
N SER A 64 -4.33 -13.17 -12.45
CA SER A 64 -3.64 -14.41 -12.83
C SER A 64 -4.54 -15.31 -13.68
N ASN A 65 -5.80 -15.49 -13.29
CA ASN A 65 -6.78 -16.25 -14.08
C ASN A 65 -7.02 -15.63 -15.47
N ALA A 66 -7.16 -14.30 -15.57
CA ALA A 66 -7.30 -13.62 -16.86
C ALA A 66 -6.06 -13.81 -17.77
N VAL A 67 -4.86 -13.83 -17.19
CA VAL A 67 -3.62 -14.05 -17.96
C VAL A 67 -3.47 -15.51 -18.37
N GLU A 68 -3.65 -16.45 -17.44
CA GLU A 68 -3.38 -17.88 -17.69
C GLU A 68 -4.50 -18.56 -18.50
N ARG A 69 -5.77 -18.27 -18.20
CA ARG A 69 -6.90 -18.96 -18.86
C ARG A 69 -7.39 -18.26 -20.11
N TRP A 70 -7.30 -16.93 -20.15
CA TRP A 70 -7.85 -16.12 -21.23
C TRP A 70 -6.78 -15.50 -22.13
N ASN A 71 -5.50 -15.80 -21.87
CA ASN A 71 -4.34 -15.32 -22.62
C ASN A 71 -4.27 -13.78 -22.77
N TYR A 72 -4.80 -13.04 -21.77
CA TYR A 72 -4.69 -11.58 -21.76
C TYR A 72 -3.25 -11.16 -21.47
N GLY A 73 -2.82 -10.05 -22.07
CA GLY A 73 -1.57 -9.39 -21.67
C GLY A 73 -1.65 -8.97 -20.20
N LEU A 74 -0.57 -9.19 -19.44
CA LEU A 74 -0.54 -8.88 -18.00
C LEU A 74 -0.92 -7.41 -17.71
N HIS A 75 -0.43 -6.47 -18.52
CA HIS A 75 -0.79 -5.05 -18.42
C HIS A 75 -2.30 -4.81 -18.62
N GLN A 76 -2.92 -5.49 -19.58
CA GLN A 76 -4.36 -5.37 -19.88
C GLN A 76 -5.20 -5.96 -18.75
N ALA A 77 -4.80 -7.12 -18.22
CA ALA A 77 -5.48 -7.78 -17.11
C ALA A 77 -5.45 -6.90 -15.86
N ILE A 78 -4.28 -6.36 -15.49
CA ILE A 78 -4.16 -5.44 -14.34
C ILE A 78 -4.98 -4.18 -14.58
N GLY A 79 -4.88 -3.57 -15.76
CA GLY A 79 -5.64 -2.37 -16.12
C GLY A 79 -7.16 -2.57 -16.07
N TYR A 80 -7.65 -3.75 -16.44
CA TYR A 80 -9.07 -4.06 -16.40
C TYR A 80 -9.57 -4.37 -14.99
N VAL A 81 -8.88 -5.24 -14.25
CA VAL A 81 -9.33 -5.65 -12.92
C VAL A 81 -9.17 -4.49 -11.92
N SER A 82 -8.14 -3.65 -12.07
CA SER A 82 -7.87 -2.52 -11.15
C SER A 82 -8.99 -1.50 -11.10
N LYS A 83 -9.79 -1.35 -12.17
CA LYS A 83 -10.98 -0.47 -12.19
C LYS A 83 -12.02 -0.82 -11.13
N LYS A 84 -11.98 -2.04 -10.57
CA LYS A 84 -12.88 -2.49 -9.51
C LYS A 84 -12.39 -2.13 -8.10
N ILE A 85 -11.16 -1.62 -7.97
CA ILE A 85 -10.58 -1.23 -6.68
C ILE A 85 -11.08 0.16 -6.30
N ARG A 86 -11.66 0.28 -5.12
CA ARG A 86 -12.18 1.54 -4.59
C ARG A 86 -11.08 2.45 -4.03
N ASP A 87 -10.02 1.84 -3.50
CA ASP A 87 -8.88 2.57 -2.95
C ASP A 87 -8.07 3.24 -4.07
N LYS A 88 -8.04 4.57 -4.04
CA LYS A 88 -7.37 5.40 -5.07
C LYS A 88 -5.85 5.20 -5.08
N GLU A 89 -5.25 4.99 -3.92
CA GLU A 89 -3.80 4.84 -3.77
C GLU A 89 -3.34 3.50 -4.32
N VAL A 90 -4.08 2.44 -4.00
CA VAL A 90 -3.87 1.10 -4.57
C VAL A 90 -4.12 1.10 -6.08
N PHE A 91 -5.22 1.71 -6.53
CA PHE A 91 -5.52 1.86 -7.96
C PHE A 91 -4.39 2.57 -8.71
N THR A 92 -3.88 3.68 -8.16
CA THR A 92 -2.81 4.48 -8.78
C THR A 92 -1.49 3.70 -8.82
N PHE A 93 -1.17 2.93 -7.79
CA PHE A 93 -0.03 2.01 -7.80
C PHE A 93 -0.18 0.94 -8.91
N LEU A 94 -1.33 0.27 -8.98
CA LEU A 94 -1.57 -0.78 -9.98
C LEU A 94 -1.61 -0.26 -11.40
N LYS A 95 -2.10 0.96 -11.61
CA LYS A 95 -2.02 1.64 -12.90
C LYS A 95 -0.57 1.87 -13.31
N ARG A 96 0.25 2.45 -12.42
CA ARG A 96 1.70 2.63 -12.66
C ARG A 96 2.42 1.31 -12.92
N PHE A 97 2.00 0.24 -12.25
CA PHE A 97 2.51 -1.10 -12.50
C PHE A 97 2.11 -1.63 -13.89
N ALA A 98 0.86 -1.44 -14.32
CA ALA A 98 0.44 -1.82 -15.68
C ALA A 98 1.19 -1.00 -16.75
N ASP A 99 1.42 0.28 -16.50
CA ASP A 99 2.16 1.17 -17.39
C ASP A 99 3.65 0.74 -17.47
N SER A 100 4.27 0.38 -16.36
CA SER A 100 5.67 -0.10 -16.33
C SER A 100 5.87 -1.40 -17.13
N LEU A 101 4.88 -2.30 -17.09
CA LEU A 101 4.88 -3.52 -17.90
C LEU A 101 4.76 -3.23 -19.40
N THR A 102 4.04 -2.17 -19.77
CA THR A 102 3.92 -1.74 -21.17
C THR A 102 5.24 -1.16 -21.69
N LEU A 103 6.01 -0.51 -20.81
CA LEU A 103 7.32 0.06 -21.09
C LEU A 103 8.47 -0.98 -21.03
N ASN A 104 8.16 -2.26 -20.81
CA ASN A 104 9.15 -3.33 -20.57
C ASN A 104 10.17 -2.97 -19.47
N MET A 105 9.74 -2.22 -18.47
CA MET A 105 10.56 -1.91 -17.31
C MET A 105 10.78 -3.16 -16.47
N ASP A 106 12.00 -3.35 -15.96
CA ASP A 106 12.28 -4.44 -15.05
C ASP A 106 11.47 -4.30 -13.74
N LEU A 107 10.90 -5.42 -13.27
CA LEU A 107 10.04 -5.42 -12.09
C LEU A 107 10.78 -4.97 -10.84
N ARG A 108 12.07 -5.35 -10.72
CA ARG A 108 12.91 -4.97 -9.58
C ARG A 108 13.12 -3.47 -9.56
N ASP A 109 13.39 -2.87 -10.72
CA ASP A 109 13.56 -1.43 -10.82
C ASP A 109 12.27 -0.68 -10.50
N PHE A 110 11.14 -1.14 -11.04
CA PHE A 110 9.83 -0.54 -10.74
C PHE A 110 9.52 -0.59 -9.24
N THR A 111 9.63 -1.77 -8.63
CA THR A 111 9.29 -1.97 -7.22
C THR A 111 10.27 -1.27 -6.29
N ARG A 112 11.56 -1.17 -6.64
CA ARG A 112 12.57 -0.38 -5.92
C ARG A 112 12.18 1.10 -5.89
N ILE A 113 11.84 1.68 -7.04
CA ILE A 113 11.44 3.10 -7.11
C ILE A 113 10.19 3.36 -6.28
N GLU A 114 9.18 2.49 -6.36
CA GLU A 114 7.97 2.63 -5.55
C GLU A 114 8.24 2.45 -4.05
N PHE A 115 9.14 1.54 -3.68
CA PHE A 115 9.56 1.33 -2.30
C PHE A 115 10.32 2.54 -1.74
N GLU A 116 11.31 3.06 -2.46
CA GLU A 116 12.06 4.26 -2.07
C GLU A 116 11.12 5.46 -1.91
N LYS A 117 10.24 5.68 -2.89
CA LYS A 117 9.22 6.75 -2.83
C LYS A 117 8.30 6.58 -1.63
N MET A 118 7.89 5.35 -1.31
CA MET A 118 7.08 5.07 -0.14
C MET A 118 7.83 5.40 1.15
N MET A 119 9.10 5.00 1.27
CA MET A 119 9.94 5.26 2.44
C MET A 119 10.17 6.76 2.66
N THR A 120 10.48 7.52 1.60
CA THR A 120 10.63 8.98 1.71
C THR A 120 9.35 9.64 2.22
N ASN A 121 8.19 9.28 1.65
CA ASN A 121 6.91 9.83 2.11
C ASN A 121 6.61 9.48 3.58
N LEU A 122 6.97 8.27 4.03
CA LEU A 122 6.79 7.84 5.41
C LEU A 122 7.68 8.62 6.36
N VAL A 123 8.95 8.86 6.01
CA VAL A 123 9.88 9.67 6.80
C VAL A 123 9.37 11.11 6.91
N ASP A 124 8.99 11.73 5.79
CA ASP A 124 8.47 13.10 5.78
C ASP A 124 7.20 13.24 6.62
N GLU A 125 6.29 12.26 6.54
CA GLU A 125 5.07 12.26 7.33
C GLU A 125 5.38 12.08 8.83
N PHE A 126 6.32 11.21 9.17
CA PHE A 126 6.78 10.99 10.52
C PHE A 126 7.39 12.26 11.13
N GLU A 127 8.32 12.92 10.42
CA GLU A 127 8.94 14.16 10.86
C GLU A 127 7.90 15.26 11.07
N ARG A 128 6.95 15.41 10.14
CA ARG A 128 5.86 16.38 10.27
C ARG A 128 4.97 16.11 11.47
N ARG A 129 4.69 14.84 11.79
CA ARG A 129 3.90 14.45 12.97
C ARG A 129 4.69 14.69 14.26
N LEU A 130 5.99 14.40 14.27
CA LEU A 130 6.89 14.65 15.39
C LEU A 130 6.98 16.15 15.70
N GLU A 131 7.10 16.98 14.68
CA GLU A 131 7.13 18.45 14.83
C GLU A 131 5.83 19.01 15.41
N ARG A 132 4.68 18.46 15.01
CA ARG A 132 3.39 18.81 15.63
C ARG A 132 3.32 18.41 17.09
N ALA A 133 3.85 17.23 17.45
CA ALA A 133 3.88 16.78 18.83
C ALA A 133 4.75 17.69 19.71
N LYS A 134 5.93 18.10 19.23
CA LYS A 134 6.79 19.09 19.91
C LYS A 134 6.05 20.38 20.20
N LYS A 135 5.41 20.97 19.18
CA LYS A 135 4.62 22.21 19.34
C LYS A 135 3.50 22.09 20.36
N LEU A 136 2.85 20.92 20.44
CA LEU A 136 1.85 20.67 21.47
C LEU A 136 2.48 20.64 22.86
N ILE A 137 3.61 19.95 23.03
CA ILE A 137 4.34 19.88 24.30
C ILE A 137 4.78 21.29 24.75
N ASP A 138 5.29 22.11 23.83
CA ASP A 138 5.71 23.48 24.12
C ASP A 138 4.52 24.35 24.55
N ALA A 139 3.38 24.23 23.86
CA ALA A 139 2.16 24.94 24.22
C ALA A 139 1.63 24.52 25.60
N TYR A 140 1.62 23.21 25.91
CA TYR A 140 1.24 22.72 27.24
C TYR A 140 2.19 23.22 28.33
N SER A 141 3.50 23.22 28.06
CA SER A 141 4.51 23.72 28.99
C SER A 141 4.33 25.21 29.27
N ALA A 142 4.05 26.01 28.24
CA ALA A 142 3.78 27.44 28.37
C ALA A 142 2.50 27.73 29.18
N ILE A 143 1.44 26.95 28.99
CA ILE A 143 0.20 27.09 29.78
C ILE A 143 0.48 26.82 31.26
N LEU A 144 1.23 25.74 31.57
CA LEU A 144 1.55 25.36 32.94
C LEU A 144 2.39 26.43 33.65
N THR A 145 3.42 26.96 33.00
CA THR A 145 4.26 28.02 33.58
C THR A 145 3.54 29.37 33.69
N SER A 146 2.56 29.65 32.83
CA SER A 146 1.76 30.89 32.90
C SER A 146 0.69 30.88 33.99
N SER A 147 0.33 29.71 34.52
CA SER A 147 -0.68 29.56 35.57
C SER A 147 -0.09 29.60 37.00
N THR A 148 1.23 29.59 37.12
CA THR A 148 2.00 29.83 38.36
C THR A 148 2.49 31.27 38.42
#